data_AF-C7XQ31-F1
#
_entry.id   AF-C7XQ31-F1
#
_cell.length_a   1.000
_cell.length_b   1.000
_cell.length_c   1.000
_cell.angle_alpha   90.00
_cell.angle_beta   90.00
_cell.angle_gamma   90.00
#
_symmetry.space_group_name_H-M   'P 1'
#
loop_
_entity.id
_entity.type
_entity.pdbx_description
1 polymer ?
#
loop_
_entity_poly.entity_id
_entity_poly.type
_entity_poly.pdbx_seq_one_letter_code
_entity_poly.pdbx_strand_id
1 'polypeptide(L)'
;MGAKKFWEEVNSLPDKYWDEQKVKVNKDTIYLNHFINKTKEGVFKGLNNDLLFELGKELKFYKGIPEIFEKTKKIVEENSVFQEYNIKVEHYIVSTGMKNMIEGSIIKKHVEGIWGCELIQIKDKDNNWEISEIGYTIDNTSKTRAIFEINKGINKNPEYNVNAKIKEGNRRVLFKNMIYIADGPSDVPAFSVIKKGGGSTFAIYPKSNQKAFKQVEKLREDNRVDMYAEADYSEGTTTYMWITNKIEKLAQNIVNEEKVN
;
A
#
# COMPACT_ATOMS: atom_id res chain seq x y z
N MET A 1 25.79 9.88 -7.37
CA MET A 1 24.75 9.94 -8.42
C MET A 1 23.55 10.70 -7.88
N GLY A 2 22.98 11.65 -8.62
CA GLY A 2 21.78 12.40 -8.17
C GLY A 2 20.48 11.64 -8.42
N ALA A 3 19.45 11.90 -7.61
CA ALA A 3 18.16 11.19 -7.67
C ALA A 3 17.46 11.28 -9.04
N LYS A 4 17.47 12.46 -9.67
CA LYS A 4 16.88 12.67 -11.00
C LYS A 4 17.51 11.73 -12.04
N LYS A 5 18.85 11.70 -12.09
CA LYS A 5 19.59 10.82 -13.00
C LYS A 5 19.30 9.34 -12.74
N PHE A 6 19.24 8.94 -11.48
CA PHE A 6 18.89 7.56 -11.11
C PHE A 6 17.53 7.15 -11.68
N TRP A 7 16.50 7.96 -11.50
CA TRP A 7 15.17 7.64 -12.01
C TRP A 7 15.05 7.72 -13.53
N GLU A 8 15.81 8.61 -14.19
CA GLU A 8 15.94 8.60 -15.65
C GLU A 8 16.53 7.27 -16.15
N GLU A 9 17.58 6.76 -15.49
CA GLU A 9 18.16 5.46 -15.80
C GLU A 9 17.12 4.34 -15.61
N VAL A 10 16.48 4.25 -14.44
CA VAL A 10 15.45 3.23 -14.14
C VAL A 10 14.33 3.23 -15.17
N ASN A 11 13.81 4.41 -15.52
CA ASN A 11 12.69 4.54 -16.46
C ASN A 11 13.05 4.13 -17.88
N SER A 12 14.34 4.15 -18.24
CA SER A 12 14.84 3.68 -19.55
C SER A 12 15.12 2.17 -19.61
N LEU A 13 15.26 1.51 -18.46
CA LEU A 13 15.60 0.07 -18.40
C LEU A 13 14.61 -0.84 -19.14
N PRO A 14 13.29 -0.63 -19.09
CA PRO A 14 12.35 -1.47 -19.81
C PRO A 14 12.60 -1.54 -21.31
N ASP A 15 12.82 -0.39 -21.93
CA ASP A 15 13.07 -0.29 -23.37
C ASP A 15 14.46 -0.84 -23.70
N LYS A 16 15.47 -0.50 -22.89
CA LYS A 16 16.83 -1.04 -23.01
C LYS A 16 16.87 -2.57 -23.04
N TYR A 17 16.27 -3.24 -22.04
CA TYR A 17 16.30 -4.71 -21.96
C TYR A 17 15.49 -5.38 -23.08
N TRP A 18 14.44 -4.72 -23.57
CA TRP A 18 13.70 -5.20 -24.72
C TRP A 18 14.50 -5.08 -26.02
N ASP A 19 15.16 -3.94 -26.24
CA ASP A 19 15.89 -3.67 -27.47
C ASP A 19 17.16 -4.52 -27.56
N GLU A 20 17.95 -4.56 -26.49
CA GLU A 20 19.24 -5.27 -26.43
C GLU A 20 19.09 -6.79 -26.27
N GLN A 21 18.12 -7.25 -25.46
CA GLN A 21 18.06 -8.64 -25.01
C GLN A 21 16.73 -9.35 -25.30
N LYS A 22 15.70 -8.61 -25.79
CA LYS A 22 14.34 -9.13 -25.98
C LYS A 22 13.71 -9.68 -24.70
N VAL A 23 14.10 -9.11 -23.55
CA VAL A 23 13.60 -9.51 -22.22
C VAL A 23 12.57 -8.50 -21.74
N LYS A 24 11.38 -8.99 -21.41
CA LYS A 24 10.33 -8.19 -20.76
C LYS A 24 10.66 -8.04 -19.27
N VAL A 25 10.65 -6.81 -18.78
CA VAL A 25 10.81 -6.48 -17.36
C VAL A 25 9.58 -5.78 -16.81
N ASN A 26 9.35 -5.92 -15.51
CA ASN A 26 8.27 -5.21 -14.83
C ASN A 26 8.72 -3.79 -14.46
N LYS A 27 8.01 -2.78 -14.98
CA LYS A 27 8.32 -1.36 -14.77
C LYS A 27 8.22 -0.94 -13.31
N ASP A 28 7.38 -1.60 -12.50
CA ASP A 28 7.17 -1.26 -11.10
C ASP A 28 8.29 -1.74 -10.18
N THR A 29 9.03 -2.79 -10.58
CA THR A 29 10.00 -3.47 -9.73
C THR A 29 11.42 -3.48 -10.29
N ILE A 30 11.63 -3.07 -11.55
CA ILE A 30 12.96 -3.04 -12.17
C ILE A 30 13.95 -2.14 -11.43
N TYR A 31 13.45 -1.14 -10.70
CA TYR A 31 14.27 -0.28 -9.87
C TYR A 31 15.02 -1.08 -8.78
N LEU A 32 14.47 -2.20 -8.28
CA LEU A 32 15.13 -3.07 -7.31
C LEU A 32 16.42 -3.68 -7.88
N ASN A 33 16.35 -4.18 -9.11
CA ASN A 33 17.52 -4.69 -9.83
C ASN A 33 18.55 -3.58 -10.04
N HIS A 34 18.08 -2.36 -10.34
CA HIS A 34 18.99 -1.22 -10.51
C HIS A 34 19.69 -0.86 -9.19
N PHE A 35 18.97 -0.86 -8.06
CA PHE A 35 19.56 -0.69 -6.73
C PHE A 35 20.63 -1.75 -6.45
N ILE A 36 20.30 -3.03 -6.65
CA ILE A 36 21.23 -4.15 -6.47
C ILE A 36 22.49 -3.99 -7.33
N ASN A 37 22.34 -3.65 -8.61
CA ASN A 37 23.46 -3.45 -9.52
C ASN A 37 24.34 -2.27 -9.07
N LYS A 38 23.72 -1.17 -8.65
CA LYS A 38 24.44 0.00 -8.13
C LYS A 38 25.15 -0.29 -6.80
N THR A 39 24.62 -1.17 -5.96
CA THR A 39 25.33 -1.67 -4.78
C THR A 39 26.56 -2.49 -5.19
N LYS A 40 26.41 -3.45 -6.13
CA LYS A 40 27.52 -4.28 -6.64
C LYS A 40 28.61 -3.46 -7.34
N GLU A 41 28.25 -2.36 -8.01
CA GLU A 41 29.17 -1.40 -8.62
C GLU A 41 29.86 -0.48 -7.58
N GLY A 42 29.51 -0.57 -6.30
CA GLY A 42 30.04 0.26 -5.22
C GLY A 42 29.42 1.66 -5.14
N VAL A 43 28.45 2.00 -5.99
CA VAL A 43 27.75 3.30 -5.98
C VAL A 43 26.88 3.45 -4.72
N PHE A 44 26.26 2.35 -4.28
CA PHE A 44 25.50 2.25 -3.03
C PHE A 44 26.19 1.30 -2.04
N LYS A 45 27.52 1.39 -1.92
CA LYS A 45 28.29 0.57 -0.97
C LYS A 45 27.70 0.69 0.44
N GLY A 46 27.50 -0.45 1.10
CA GLY A 46 26.89 -0.54 2.43
C GLY A 46 25.37 -0.42 2.46
N LEU A 47 24.69 -0.34 1.31
CA LEU A 47 23.23 -0.37 1.28
C LEU A 47 22.74 -1.76 1.70
N ASN A 48 22.08 -1.81 2.86
CA ASN A 48 21.59 -3.01 3.50
C ASN A 48 20.21 -2.75 4.14
N ASN A 49 19.59 -3.80 4.67
CA ASN A 49 18.24 -3.72 5.22
C ASN A 49 18.15 -2.83 6.46
N ASP A 50 19.20 -2.78 7.28
CA ASP A 50 19.26 -1.89 8.45
C ASP A 50 19.33 -0.42 8.01
N LEU A 51 20.16 -0.11 7.01
CA LEU A 51 20.23 1.24 6.44
C LEU A 51 18.91 1.63 5.78
N LEU A 52 18.25 0.71 5.05
CA LEU A 52 16.91 0.97 4.51
C LEU A 52 15.90 1.30 5.61
N PHE A 53 15.95 0.59 6.75
CA PHE A 53 15.12 0.89 7.91
C PHE A 53 15.44 2.28 8.48
N GLU A 54 16.71 2.64 8.66
CA GLU A 54 17.09 3.96 9.15
C GLU A 54 16.63 5.09 8.20
N LEU A 55 16.81 4.91 6.88
CA LEU A 55 16.29 5.85 5.88
C LEU A 55 14.76 5.96 5.90
N GLY A 56 14.08 4.90 6.34
CA GLY A 56 12.63 4.91 6.59
C GLY A 56 12.19 5.97 7.60
N LYS A 57 13.03 6.28 8.59
CA LYS A 57 12.75 7.31 9.61
C LYS A 57 12.75 8.72 9.03
N GLU A 58 13.41 8.92 7.90
CA GLU A 58 13.50 10.22 7.21
C GLU A 58 12.35 10.46 6.23
N LEU A 59 11.44 9.50 6.05
CA LEU A 59 10.30 9.65 5.16
C LEU A 59 9.41 10.81 5.60
N LYS A 60 9.08 11.69 4.64
CA LYS A 60 8.15 12.80 4.82
C LYS A 60 6.77 12.37 4.37
N PHE A 61 5.79 12.51 5.25
CA PHE A 61 4.41 12.15 4.98
C PHE A 61 3.55 13.36 4.63
N TYR A 62 2.41 13.10 4.00
CA TYR A 62 1.37 14.09 3.81
C TYR A 62 0.82 14.58 5.15
N LYS A 63 0.24 15.78 5.16
CA LYS A 63 -0.36 16.38 6.36
C LYS A 63 -1.44 15.46 6.94
N GLY A 64 -1.52 15.38 8.27
CA GLY A 64 -2.45 14.51 9.00
C GLY A 64 -2.03 13.04 9.10
N ILE A 65 -0.86 12.67 8.58
CA ILE A 65 -0.22 11.37 8.85
C ILE A 65 0.85 11.59 9.92
N PRO A 66 0.88 10.78 11.00
CA PRO A 66 0.11 9.55 11.19
C PRO A 66 -1.22 9.72 11.95
N GLU A 67 -1.61 10.94 12.31
CA GLU A 67 -2.72 11.21 13.24
C GLU A 67 -4.05 10.59 12.80
N ILE A 68 -4.32 10.56 11.49
CA ILE A 68 -5.56 10.00 10.96
C ILE A 68 -5.76 8.53 11.35
N PHE A 69 -4.69 7.73 11.48
CA PHE A 69 -4.81 6.31 11.84
C PHE A 69 -5.39 6.10 13.25
N GLU A 70 -5.07 6.99 14.18
CA GLU A 70 -5.64 6.94 15.53
C GLU A 70 -7.07 7.48 15.53
N LYS A 71 -7.31 8.57 14.79
CA LYS A 71 -8.65 9.18 14.67
C LYS A 71 -9.67 8.20 14.11
N THR A 72 -9.31 7.45 13.07
CA THR A 72 -10.19 6.46 12.45
C THR A 72 -10.51 5.28 13.37
N LYS A 73 -9.56 4.84 14.20
CA LYS A 73 -9.82 3.81 15.24
C LYS A 73 -10.77 4.34 16.31
N LYS A 74 -10.53 5.55 16.81
CA LYS A 74 -11.34 6.18 17.86
C LYS A 74 -12.81 6.32 17.50
N ILE A 75 -13.14 6.59 16.24
CA ILE A 75 -14.55 6.62 15.76
C ILE A 75 -15.33 5.37 16.16
N VAL A 76 -14.68 4.21 16.09
CA VAL A 76 -15.31 2.93 16.42
C VAL A 76 -15.16 2.60 17.89
N GLU A 77 -14.00 2.88 18.47
CA GLU A 77 -13.72 2.62 19.88
C GLU A 77 -14.55 3.50 20.84
N GLU A 78 -14.92 4.72 20.47
CA GLU A 78 -15.68 5.63 21.33
C GLU A 78 -17.20 5.47 21.18
N ASN A 79 -17.66 4.67 20.21
CA ASN A 79 -19.08 4.41 19.99
C ASN A 79 -19.53 3.12 20.68
N SER A 80 -20.36 3.24 21.71
CA SER A 80 -20.83 2.10 22.52
C SER A 80 -21.57 1.04 21.71
N VAL A 81 -22.32 1.43 20.67
CA VAL A 81 -23.00 0.47 19.78
C VAL A 81 -21.96 -0.33 19.03
N PHE A 82 -20.95 0.30 18.43
CA PHE A 82 -19.95 -0.43 17.66
C PHE A 82 -19.06 -1.32 18.55
N GLN A 83 -18.84 -0.91 19.80
CA GLN A 83 -18.16 -1.76 20.79
C GLN A 83 -18.93 -3.03 21.14
N GLU A 84 -20.26 -2.97 21.27
CA GLU A 84 -21.11 -4.14 21.54
C GLU A 84 -20.96 -5.22 20.47
N TYR A 85 -20.80 -4.81 19.21
CA TYR A 85 -20.56 -5.69 18.06
C TYR A 85 -19.07 -5.97 17.79
N ASN A 86 -18.17 -5.56 18.69
CA ASN A 86 -16.71 -5.76 18.58
C ASN A 86 -16.12 -5.34 17.21
N ILE A 87 -16.67 -4.26 16.64
CA ILE A 87 -16.20 -3.72 15.36
C ILE A 87 -14.83 -3.08 15.59
N LYS A 88 -13.91 -3.26 14.63
CA LYS A 88 -12.55 -2.71 14.68
C LYS A 88 -12.15 -2.11 13.34
N VAL A 89 -11.30 -1.09 13.39
CA VAL A 89 -10.65 -0.51 12.21
C VAL A 89 -9.20 -0.97 12.16
N GLU A 90 -8.83 -1.58 11.04
CA GLU A 90 -7.47 -2.04 10.76
C GLU A 90 -6.93 -1.31 9.51
N HIS A 91 -5.66 -0.92 9.56
CA HIS A 91 -4.95 -0.24 8.51
C HIS A 91 -3.83 -1.13 7.96
N TYR A 92 -3.73 -1.18 6.65
CA TYR A 92 -2.77 -2.00 5.95
C TYR A 92 -2.07 -1.18 4.87
N ILE A 93 -0.77 -1.44 4.68
CA ILE A 93 0.01 -0.81 3.61
C ILE A 93 0.37 -1.86 2.59
N VAL A 94 0.06 -1.59 1.32
CA VAL A 94 0.42 -2.44 0.19
C VAL A 94 1.15 -1.59 -0.84
N SER A 95 2.47 -1.76 -0.93
CA SER A 95 3.36 -0.85 -1.66
C SER A 95 4.31 -1.62 -2.56
N THR A 96 4.63 -1.05 -3.72
CA THR A 96 5.74 -1.52 -4.56
C THR A 96 7.10 -1.07 -4.02
N GLY A 97 7.12 -0.22 -2.99
CA GLY A 97 8.33 0.23 -2.29
C GLY A 97 8.97 -0.85 -1.42
N MET A 98 10.17 -0.57 -0.91
CA MET A 98 10.93 -1.50 -0.07
C MET A 98 10.31 -1.58 1.34
N LYS A 99 9.99 -2.80 1.78
CA LYS A 99 9.31 -3.04 3.06
C LYS A 99 10.09 -2.47 4.25
N ASN A 100 11.41 -2.71 4.33
CA ASN A 100 12.24 -2.24 5.44
C ASN A 100 12.17 -0.71 5.63
N MET A 101 12.11 0.06 4.53
CA MET A 101 11.94 1.52 4.63
C MET A 101 10.59 1.90 5.24
N ILE A 102 9.52 1.20 4.86
CA ILE A 102 8.17 1.44 5.41
C ILE A 102 8.16 1.04 6.89
N GLU A 103 8.81 -0.07 7.26
CA GLU A 103 8.89 -0.54 8.64
C GLU A 103 9.69 0.38 9.56
N GLY A 104 10.72 1.06 9.03
CA GLY A 104 11.47 2.06 9.76
C GLY A 104 10.75 3.39 9.98
N SER A 105 9.65 3.61 9.27
CA SER A 105 8.94 4.89 9.30
C SER A 105 7.95 5.02 10.45
N ILE A 106 7.52 6.26 10.71
CA ILE A 106 6.58 6.58 11.81
C ILE A 106 5.23 5.85 11.70
N ILE A 107 4.84 5.39 10.51
CA ILE A 107 3.53 4.74 10.29
C ILE A 107 3.51 3.27 10.74
N LYS A 108 4.67 2.62 10.94
CA LYS A 108 4.73 1.19 11.30
C LYS A 108 3.89 0.84 12.54
N LYS A 109 3.89 1.73 13.55
CA LYS A 109 3.16 1.53 14.82
C LYS A 109 1.63 1.65 14.67
N HIS A 110 1.13 2.15 13.54
CA HIS A 110 -0.28 2.43 13.33
C HIS A 110 -0.99 1.41 12.42
N VAL A 111 -0.25 0.47 11.84
CA VAL A 111 -0.74 -0.46 10.82
C VAL A 111 -0.58 -1.92 11.25
N GLU A 112 -1.51 -2.76 10.82
CA GLU A 112 -1.65 -4.17 11.21
C GLU A 112 -0.86 -5.11 10.31
N GLY A 113 -0.40 -4.63 9.16
CA GLY A 113 0.39 -5.38 8.18
C GLY A 113 0.93 -4.49 7.05
N ILE A 114 2.11 -4.87 6.55
CA ILE A 114 2.80 -4.18 5.45
C ILE A 114 3.21 -5.24 4.42
N TRP A 115 2.79 -5.03 3.18
CA TRP A 115 3.26 -5.72 2.00
C TRP A 115 4.15 -4.75 1.22
N GLY A 116 5.41 -5.13 1.04
CA GLY A 116 6.41 -4.37 0.30
C GLY A 116 7.43 -5.30 -0.32
N CYS A 117 8.28 -4.75 -1.18
CA CYS A 117 9.38 -5.50 -1.76
C CYS A 117 10.45 -5.79 -0.70
N GLU A 118 10.96 -7.01 -0.67
CA GLU A 118 11.99 -7.47 0.26
C GLU A 118 13.26 -7.85 -0.49
N LEU A 119 14.41 -7.56 0.11
CA LEU A 119 15.74 -7.76 -0.48
C LEU A 119 16.54 -8.74 0.38
N ILE A 120 17.15 -9.72 -0.27
CA ILE A 120 18.10 -10.65 0.33
C ILE A 120 19.46 -9.95 0.37
N GLN A 121 20.25 -10.27 1.40
CA GLN A 121 21.55 -9.66 1.65
C GLN A 121 22.67 -10.69 1.55
N ILE A 122 23.84 -10.23 1.15
CA ILE A 122 25.10 -10.98 1.17
C ILE A 122 26.14 -10.24 2.00
N LYS A 123 27.13 -10.97 2.52
CA LYS A 123 28.32 -10.38 3.12
C LYS A 123 29.30 -9.94 2.05
N ASP A 124 29.81 -8.71 2.14
CA ASP A 124 30.94 -8.25 1.36
C ASP A 124 32.27 -8.87 1.87
N LYS A 125 33.39 -8.49 1.23
CA LYS A 125 34.74 -8.97 1.61
C LYS A 125 35.16 -8.55 3.02
N ASP A 126 34.57 -7.47 3.53
CA ASP A 126 34.83 -6.89 4.85
C ASP A 126 33.82 -7.38 5.90
N ASN A 127 33.01 -8.41 5.57
CA ASN A 127 31.96 -9.00 6.41
C ASN A 127 30.81 -8.02 6.78
N ASN A 128 30.57 -7.00 5.97
CA ASN A 128 29.41 -6.11 6.06
C ASN A 128 28.25 -6.64 5.22
N TRP A 129 27.01 -6.38 5.64
CA TRP A 129 25.83 -6.74 4.83
C TRP A 129 25.63 -5.76 3.69
N GLU A 130 25.23 -6.27 2.52
CA GLU A 130 24.77 -5.51 1.36
C GLU A 130 23.59 -6.21 0.67
N ILE A 131 22.66 -5.45 0.09
CA ILE A 131 21.58 -6.01 -0.73
C ILE A 131 22.16 -6.69 -1.98
N SER A 132 21.69 -7.91 -2.29
CA SER A 132 22.26 -8.72 -3.37
C SER A 132 21.24 -9.25 -4.37
N GLU A 133 20.03 -9.55 -3.88
CA GLU A 133 18.99 -10.26 -4.62
C GLU A 133 17.59 -9.81 -4.17
N ILE A 134 16.61 -10.06 -5.03
CA ILE A 134 15.20 -9.82 -4.72
C ILE A 134 14.66 -11.02 -3.96
N GLY A 135 14.10 -10.81 -2.77
CA GLY A 135 13.44 -11.85 -1.98
C GLY A 135 11.94 -11.94 -2.26
N TYR A 136 11.25 -10.80 -2.20
CA TYR A 136 9.80 -10.73 -2.43
C TYR A 136 9.46 -9.45 -3.18
N THR A 137 8.44 -9.50 -4.04
CA THR A 137 8.00 -8.32 -4.81
C THR A 137 6.50 -8.11 -4.70
N ILE A 138 6.13 -6.83 -4.69
CA ILE A 138 4.78 -6.36 -4.93
C ILE A 138 4.79 -5.58 -6.22
N ASP A 139 3.85 -5.92 -7.10
CA ASP A 139 3.51 -5.18 -8.31
C ASP A 139 2.01 -4.90 -8.35
N ASN A 140 1.55 -4.23 -9.40
CA ASN A 140 0.13 -3.87 -9.56
C ASN A 140 -0.82 -5.07 -9.45
N THR A 141 -0.38 -6.26 -9.88
CA THR A 141 -1.19 -7.48 -9.78
C THR A 141 -1.15 -8.04 -8.36
N SER A 142 0.02 -8.08 -7.74
CA SER A 142 0.25 -8.64 -6.40
C SER A 142 -0.35 -7.77 -5.29
N LYS A 143 -0.62 -6.49 -5.55
CA LYS A 143 -1.48 -5.66 -4.67
C LYS A 143 -2.86 -6.29 -4.46
N THR A 144 -3.44 -6.87 -5.51
CA THR A 144 -4.73 -7.57 -5.39
C THR A 144 -4.63 -8.81 -4.51
N ARG A 145 -3.50 -9.54 -4.58
CA ARG A 145 -3.24 -10.69 -3.71
C ARG A 145 -3.25 -10.29 -2.24
N ALA A 146 -2.60 -9.18 -1.87
CA ALA A 146 -2.61 -8.68 -0.49
C ALA A 146 -4.04 -8.37 0.00
N ILE A 147 -4.87 -7.77 -0.85
CA ILE A 147 -6.30 -7.53 -0.56
C ILE A 147 -7.05 -8.84 -0.28
N PHE A 148 -6.80 -9.90 -1.06
CA PHE A 148 -7.37 -11.23 -0.80
C PHE A 148 -6.83 -11.88 0.49
N GLU A 149 -5.55 -11.69 0.81
CA GLU A 149 -4.95 -12.20 2.05
C GLU A 149 -5.58 -11.55 3.29
N ILE A 150 -5.83 -10.24 3.26
CA ILE A 150 -6.56 -9.50 4.31
C ILE A 150 -8.00 -9.99 4.39
N ASN A 151 -8.69 -10.10 3.25
CA ASN A 151 -10.07 -10.56 3.17
C ASN A 151 -10.25 -11.94 3.81
N LYS A 152 -9.33 -12.86 3.51
CA LYS A 152 -9.32 -14.24 4.04
C LYS A 152 -8.76 -14.35 5.46
N GLY A 153 -8.05 -13.34 5.96
CA GLY A 153 -7.41 -13.34 7.28
C GLY A 153 -6.10 -14.13 7.36
N ILE A 154 -5.48 -14.42 6.22
CA ILE A 154 -4.22 -15.18 6.13
C ILE A 154 -3.06 -14.39 6.72
N ASN A 155 -3.12 -13.06 6.61
CA ASN A 155 -2.15 -12.15 7.18
C ASN A 155 -2.05 -12.23 8.71
N LYS A 156 -3.06 -12.76 9.40
CA LYS A 156 -3.04 -13.02 10.84
C LYS A 156 -2.93 -14.50 11.19
N ASN A 157 -3.22 -15.38 10.24
CA ASN A 157 -3.22 -16.82 10.40
C ASN A 157 -2.49 -17.45 9.20
N PRO A 158 -1.14 -17.47 9.23
CA PRO A 158 -0.31 -17.86 8.07
C PRO A 158 -0.49 -19.32 7.65
N GLU A 159 -1.05 -20.15 8.52
CA GLU A 159 -1.36 -21.57 8.26
C GLU A 159 -2.46 -21.73 7.20
N TYR A 160 -3.26 -20.69 6.92
CA TYR A 160 -4.27 -20.74 5.86
C TYR A 160 -3.69 -20.46 4.47
N ASN A 161 -4.01 -21.33 3.52
CA ASN A 161 -3.61 -21.19 2.12
C ASN A 161 -4.43 -20.08 1.41
N VAL A 162 -3.76 -19.15 0.73
CA VAL A 162 -4.41 -18.09 -0.08
C VAL A 162 -5.30 -18.60 -1.19
N ASN A 163 -5.07 -19.81 -1.68
CA ASN A 163 -5.90 -20.45 -2.68
C ASN A 163 -7.07 -21.25 -2.09
N ALA A 164 -7.18 -21.34 -0.75
CA ALA A 164 -8.32 -22.00 -0.12
C ALA A 164 -9.62 -21.27 -0.46
N LYS A 165 -10.65 -22.04 -0.84
CA LYS A 165 -12.00 -21.54 -1.11
C LYS A 165 -12.70 -21.29 0.22
N ILE A 166 -12.57 -20.07 0.74
CA ILE A 166 -13.30 -19.61 1.93
C ILE A 166 -14.62 -18.98 1.47
N LYS A 167 -15.74 -19.54 1.95
CA LYS A 167 -17.09 -18.98 1.73
C LYS A 167 -17.12 -17.54 2.25
N GLU A 168 -17.89 -16.68 1.60
CA GLU A 168 -17.90 -15.25 1.92
C GLU A 168 -18.19 -14.95 3.39
N GLY A 169 -19.22 -15.56 3.98
CA GLY A 169 -19.55 -15.40 5.40
C GLY A 169 -18.49 -15.91 6.39
N ASN A 170 -17.50 -16.68 5.93
CA ASN A 170 -16.39 -17.18 6.76
C ASN A 170 -15.11 -16.36 6.55
N ARG A 171 -15.15 -15.28 5.76
CA ARG A 171 -14.01 -14.40 5.52
C ARG A 171 -13.88 -13.41 6.67
N ARG A 172 -12.65 -13.11 7.07
CA ARG A 172 -12.35 -12.25 8.23
C ARG A 172 -12.78 -10.80 8.00
N VAL A 173 -12.52 -10.25 6.81
CA VAL A 173 -12.90 -8.87 6.45
C VAL A 173 -13.56 -8.88 5.09
N LEU A 174 -14.87 -8.63 5.01
CA LEU A 174 -15.60 -8.61 3.73
C LEU A 174 -15.17 -7.42 2.86
N PHE A 175 -15.15 -7.58 1.53
CA PHE A 175 -14.75 -6.49 0.62
C PHE A 175 -15.62 -5.26 0.75
N LYS A 176 -16.93 -5.43 0.97
CA LYS A 176 -17.87 -4.33 1.23
C LYS A 176 -17.51 -3.47 2.44
N ASN A 177 -16.73 -4.02 3.37
CA ASN A 177 -16.24 -3.34 4.57
C ASN A 177 -14.82 -2.78 4.40
N MET A 178 -14.26 -2.77 3.19
CA MET A 178 -12.94 -2.23 2.90
C MET A 178 -13.02 -0.84 2.26
N ILE A 179 -12.05 0.00 2.63
CA ILE A 179 -11.75 1.27 1.97
C ILE A 179 -10.36 1.13 1.35
N TYR A 180 -10.23 1.35 0.05
CA TYR A 180 -8.95 1.31 -0.65
C TYR A 180 -8.58 2.71 -1.15
N ILE A 181 -7.40 3.18 -0.71
CA ILE A 181 -6.91 4.54 -0.95
C ILE A 181 -5.60 4.46 -1.74
N ALA A 182 -5.55 5.11 -2.91
CA ALA A 182 -4.33 5.16 -3.74
C ALA A 182 -4.32 6.38 -4.67
N ASP A 183 -3.19 6.69 -5.32
CA ASP A 183 -3.00 7.89 -6.13
C ASP A 183 -2.91 7.62 -7.64
N GLY A 184 -2.77 6.35 -8.05
CA GLY A 184 -2.25 6.01 -9.37
C GLY A 184 -3.03 4.97 -10.17
N PRO A 185 -2.83 4.93 -11.50
CA PRO A 185 -3.28 3.87 -12.39
C PRO A 185 -2.69 2.49 -12.07
N SER A 186 -1.53 2.45 -11.39
CA SER A 186 -0.95 1.23 -10.82
C SER A 186 -1.94 0.44 -9.97
N ASP A 187 -2.93 1.14 -9.41
CA ASP A 187 -3.88 0.60 -8.47
C ASP A 187 -5.24 0.27 -9.11
N VAL A 188 -5.39 0.45 -10.43
CA VAL A 188 -6.62 0.10 -11.16
C VAL A 188 -7.08 -1.35 -10.92
N PRO A 189 -6.19 -2.37 -10.90
CA PRO A 189 -6.60 -3.73 -10.55
C PRO A 189 -7.17 -3.82 -9.12
N ALA A 190 -6.53 -3.16 -8.15
CA ALA A 190 -6.96 -3.15 -6.76
C ALA A 190 -8.31 -2.44 -6.58
N PHE A 191 -8.47 -1.25 -7.17
CA PHE A 191 -9.75 -0.54 -7.22
C PHE A 191 -10.86 -1.42 -7.80
N SER A 192 -10.57 -2.14 -8.89
CA SER A 192 -11.54 -3.01 -9.54
C SER A 192 -11.98 -4.18 -8.65
N VAL A 193 -11.07 -4.77 -7.88
CA VAL A 193 -11.38 -5.84 -6.91
C VAL A 193 -12.27 -5.33 -5.79
N ILE A 194 -11.89 -4.20 -5.19
CA ILE A 194 -12.61 -3.61 -4.06
C ILE A 194 -14.02 -3.20 -4.48
N LYS A 195 -14.14 -2.48 -5.60
CA LYS A 195 -15.43 -2.01 -6.12
C LYS A 195 -16.35 -3.15 -6.53
N LYS A 196 -15.83 -4.21 -7.18
CA LYS A 196 -16.62 -5.42 -7.47
C LYS A 196 -17.14 -6.12 -6.22
N GLY A 197 -16.38 -6.07 -5.13
CA GLY A 197 -16.77 -6.62 -3.83
C GLY A 197 -17.68 -5.70 -3.01
N GLY A 198 -18.15 -4.58 -3.56
CA GLY A 198 -19.00 -3.59 -2.88
C GLY A 198 -18.25 -2.68 -1.91
N GLY A 199 -16.91 -2.74 -1.89
CA GLY A 199 -16.07 -1.88 -1.07
C GLY A 199 -15.96 -0.46 -1.62
N SER A 200 -15.36 0.43 -0.84
CA SER A 200 -15.21 1.85 -1.19
C SER A 200 -13.80 2.15 -1.72
N THR A 201 -13.75 2.95 -2.79
CA THR A 201 -12.51 3.27 -3.51
C THR A 201 -12.30 4.78 -3.53
N PHE A 202 -11.11 5.22 -3.10
CA PHE A 202 -10.79 6.62 -2.91
C PHE A 202 -9.45 6.95 -3.56
N ALA A 203 -9.44 7.90 -4.49
CA ALA A 203 -8.18 8.38 -5.05
C ALA A 203 -7.66 9.64 -4.34
N ILE A 204 -6.34 9.78 -4.24
CA ILE A 204 -5.71 10.98 -3.69
C ILE A 204 -4.73 11.59 -4.68
N TYR A 205 -4.56 12.92 -4.66
CA TYR A 205 -3.57 13.60 -5.48
C TYR A 205 -2.81 14.69 -4.69
N PRO A 206 -1.53 14.95 -4.99
CA PRO A 206 -0.78 16.00 -4.28
C PRO A 206 -1.34 17.40 -4.53
N LYS A 207 -1.27 18.25 -3.51
CA LYS A 207 -1.64 19.67 -3.60
C LYS A 207 -0.98 20.35 -4.80
N SER A 208 -1.77 21.15 -5.52
CA SER A 208 -1.31 21.96 -6.66
C SER A 208 -0.68 21.15 -7.81
N ASN A 209 -0.93 19.83 -7.90
CA ASN A 209 -0.45 18.99 -9.00
C ASN A 209 -1.55 18.72 -10.02
N GLN A 210 -1.62 19.57 -11.06
CA GLN A 210 -2.66 19.46 -12.10
C GLN A 210 -2.59 18.15 -12.89
N LYS A 211 -1.40 17.58 -13.07
CA LYS A 211 -1.23 16.30 -13.79
C LYS A 211 -1.82 15.15 -13.00
N ALA A 212 -1.53 15.08 -11.70
CA ALA A 212 -2.10 14.09 -10.80
C ALA A 212 -3.62 14.26 -10.65
N PHE A 213 -4.11 15.50 -10.56
CA PHE A 213 -5.55 15.79 -10.57
C PHE A 213 -6.25 15.20 -11.81
N LYS A 214 -5.74 15.49 -13.01
CA LYS A 214 -6.30 14.95 -14.26
C LYS A 214 -6.30 13.42 -14.29
N GLN A 215 -5.31 12.80 -13.68
CA GLN A 215 -5.18 11.34 -13.59
C GLN A 215 -6.27 10.74 -12.70
N VAL A 216 -6.50 11.30 -11.51
CA VAL A 216 -7.56 10.80 -10.61
C VAL A 216 -8.96 11.16 -11.10
N GLU A 217 -9.15 12.29 -11.80
CA GLU A 217 -10.42 12.63 -12.45
C GLU A 217 -10.77 11.59 -13.52
N LYS A 218 -9.78 11.18 -14.34
CA LYS A 218 -9.99 10.11 -15.31
C LYS A 218 -10.39 8.78 -14.63
N LEU A 219 -9.78 8.45 -13.49
CA LEU A 219 -10.19 7.26 -12.72
C LEU A 219 -11.65 7.36 -12.26
N ARG A 220 -12.14 8.55 -11.90
CA ARG A 220 -13.54 8.79 -11.53
C ARG A 220 -14.46 8.66 -12.76
N GLU A 221 -14.10 9.28 -13.88
CA GLU A 221 -14.85 9.18 -15.15
C GLU A 221 -14.99 7.73 -15.62
N ASP A 222 -13.92 6.94 -15.51
CA ASP A 222 -13.90 5.52 -15.84
C ASP A 222 -14.61 4.63 -14.78
N ASN A 223 -15.28 5.25 -13.80
CA ASN A 223 -15.97 4.60 -12.68
C ASN A 223 -15.06 3.63 -11.89
N ARG A 224 -13.75 3.91 -11.84
CA ARG A 224 -12.75 3.12 -11.10
C ARG A 224 -12.70 3.49 -9.63
N VAL A 225 -12.94 4.76 -9.30
CA VAL A 225 -12.99 5.27 -7.93
C VAL A 225 -14.34 5.89 -7.61
N ASP A 226 -14.76 5.85 -6.35
CA ASP A 226 -16.02 6.46 -5.91
C ASP A 226 -15.88 7.95 -5.66
N MET A 227 -14.71 8.37 -5.16
CA MET A 227 -14.38 9.77 -4.92
C MET A 227 -12.86 9.96 -4.98
N TYR A 228 -12.42 11.21 -5.10
CA TYR A 228 -11.04 11.58 -4.88
C TYR A 228 -10.94 12.93 -4.16
N ALA A 229 -9.78 13.21 -3.56
CA ALA A 229 -9.47 14.52 -2.98
C ALA A 229 -7.95 14.76 -2.90
N GLU A 230 -7.58 15.97 -2.44
CA GLU A 230 -6.19 16.32 -2.18
C GLU A 230 -5.60 15.43 -1.07
N ALA A 231 -4.33 15.06 -1.18
CA ALA A 231 -3.58 14.28 -0.19
C ALA A 231 -3.24 15.13 1.06
N ASP A 232 -4.27 15.57 1.76
CA ASP A 232 -4.22 16.24 3.05
C ASP A 232 -5.20 15.53 3.99
N TYR A 233 -4.68 14.78 4.95
CA TYR A 233 -5.44 13.95 5.88
C TYR A 233 -5.74 14.69 7.19
N SER A 234 -5.43 15.98 7.29
CA SER A 234 -5.71 16.77 8.48
C SER A 234 -7.22 16.86 8.75
N GLU A 235 -7.57 16.95 10.03
CA GLU A 235 -8.96 17.05 10.50
C GLU A 235 -9.70 18.21 9.82
N GLY A 236 -10.94 17.94 9.38
CA GLY A 236 -11.78 18.92 8.65
C GLY A 236 -11.53 19.04 7.14
N THR A 237 -10.51 18.38 6.59
CA THR A 237 -10.30 18.30 5.13
C THR A 237 -11.29 17.33 4.46
N THR A 238 -11.46 17.45 3.15
CA THR A 238 -12.32 16.52 2.37
C THR A 238 -11.88 15.07 2.52
N THR A 239 -10.57 14.80 2.48
CA THR A 239 -10.01 13.45 2.66
C THR A 239 -10.33 12.90 4.04
N TYR A 240 -10.10 13.68 5.09
CA TYR A 240 -10.47 13.28 6.46
C TYR A 240 -11.96 12.98 6.56
N MET A 241 -12.82 13.94 6.21
CA MET A 241 -14.27 13.81 6.34
C MET A 241 -14.83 12.63 5.54
N TRP A 242 -14.29 12.37 4.34
CA TRP A 242 -14.75 11.25 3.53
C TRP A 242 -14.39 9.91 4.17
N ILE A 243 -13.15 9.75 4.65
CA ILE A 243 -12.68 8.51 5.28
C ILE A 243 -13.47 8.25 6.56
N THR A 244 -13.60 9.24 7.44
CA THR A 244 -14.27 9.08 8.73
C THR A 244 -15.77 8.76 8.56
N ASN A 245 -16.48 9.52 7.71
CA ASN A 245 -17.88 9.24 7.39
C ASN A 245 -18.05 7.86 6.75
N LYS A 246 -17.09 7.42 5.91
CA LYS A 246 -17.17 6.09 5.32
C LYS A 246 -17.02 4.99 6.36
N ILE A 247 -16.08 5.13 7.29
CA ILE A 247 -15.89 4.18 8.39
C ILE A 247 -17.16 4.08 9.24
N GLU A 248 -17.75 5.20 9.64
CA GLU A 248 -19.01 5.22 10.40
C GLU A 248 -20.13 4.50 9.66
N LYS A 249 -20.30 4.80 8.37
CA LYS A 249 -21.31 4.14 7.53
C LYS A 249 -21.10 2.63 7.44
N LEU A 250 -19.85 2.19 7.24
CA LEU A 250 -19.52 0.78 7.15
C LEU A 250 -19.76 0.06 8.50
N ALA A 251 -19.34 0.67 9.62
CA ALA A 251 -19.60 0.15 10.95
C ALA A 251 -21.11 0.02 11.21
N GLN A 252 -21.90 1.04 10.88
CA GLN A 252 -23.35 0.99 11.03
C GLN A 252 -24.01 -0.10 10.16
N ASN A 253 -23.51 -0.32 8.95
CA ASN A 253 -23.99 -1.39 8.09
C ASN A 253 -23.72 -2.77 8.71
N ILE A 254 -22.54 -2.99 9.31
CA ILE A 254 -22.21 -4.23 10.01
C ILE A 254 -23.20 -4.48 11.14
N VAL A 255 -23.46 -3.45 11.98
CA VAL A 255 -24.47 -3.54 13.05
C VAL A 255 -25.84 -3.92 12.51
N ASN A 256 -26.28 -3.29 11.43
CA ASN A 256 -27.60 -3.54 10.86
C ASN A 256 -27.72 -4.98 10.29
N GLU A 257 -26.66 -5.50 9.69
CA GLU A 257 -26.63 -6.87 9.17
C GLU A 257 -26.64 -7.91 10.30
N GLU A 258 -25.91 -7.66 11.40
CA GLU A 258 -25.89 -8.57 12.55
C GLU A 258 -27.18 -8.53 13.37
N LYS A 259 -27.94 -7.43 13.36
CA LYS A 259 -29.28 -7.36 13.98
C LYS A 259 -30.35 -8.16 13.25
N VAL A 260 -30.16 -8.40 11.96
CA VAL A 260 -31.14 -9.10 11.09
C VAL A 260 -30.86 -10.61 11.03
N ASN A 261 -29.65 -11.04 11.40
CA ASN A 261 -29.27 -12.44 11.53
C ASN A 261 -29.59 -13.01 12.92
#